data_AF-A0A326QBH6-F1
#
_entry.id   AF-A0A326QBH6-F1
#
_cell.length_a   1.000
_cell.length_b   1.000
_cell.length_c   1.000
_cell.angle_alpha   90.00
_cell.angle_beta   90.00
_cell.angle_gamma   90.00
#
_symmetry.space_group_name_H-M   'P 1'
#
loop_
_entity.id
_entity.type
_entity.pdbx_description
1 polymer ?
#
loop_
_entity_poly.entity_id
_entity_poly.type
_entity_poly.pdbx_seq_one_letter_code
_entity_poly.pdbx_strand_id
1 'polypeptide(L)' 'MSKRRRSLWFVADAQLIVYGATNPAAQLTICGKPVPLSTDGSFRLEMAFPDGRQVYPIQDWL' A
#
# COMPACT_ATOMS: atom_id res chain seq x y z
N MET A 1 -9.95 -37.00 32.04
CA MET A 1 -10.54 -35.92 31.20
C MET A 1 -9.50 -35.47 30.19
N SER A 2 -9.64 -35.83 28.91
CA SER A 2 -8.73 -35.39 27.85
C SER A 2 -9.04 -33.93 27.50
N LYS A 3 -8.06 -33.04 27.71
CA LYS A 3 -8.15 -31.63 27.33
C LYS A 3 -8.11 -31.58 25.81
N ARG A 4 -9.27 -31.49 25.14
CA ARG A 4 -9.34 -31.19 23.69
C ARG A 4 -8.60 -29.87 23.47
N ARG A 5 -7.36 -29.96 22.96
CA ARG A 5 -6.61 -28.80 22.49
C ARG A 5 -7.40 -28.25 21.30
N ARG A 6 -8.07 -27.11 21.49
CA ARG A 6 -8.58 -26.33 20.35
C ARG A 6 -7.37 -25.94 19.52
N SER A 7 -7.37 -26.25 18.23
CA SER A 7 -6.40 -25.67 17.31
C SER A 7 -6.66 -24.16 17.30
N LEU A 8 -5.70 -23.38 17.76
CA LEU A 8 -5.72 -21.94 17.55
C LEU A 8 -5.51 -21.72 16.05
N TRP A 9 -6.57 -21.32 15.36
CA TRP A 9 -6.54 -20.89 13.97
C TRP A 9 -6.28 -19.38 13.96
N PHE A 10 -5.16 -18.98 13.38
CA PHE A 10 -4.78 -17.58 13.23
C PHE A 10 -4.40 -17.35 11.77
N VAL A 11 -5.19 -16.55 11.08
CA VAL A 11 -4.91 -16.04 9.74
C VAL A 11 -4.83 -14.53 9.87
N ALA A 12 -3.71 -13.95 9.44
CA ALA A 12 -3.50 -12.52 9.41
C ALA A 12 -3.00 -12.13 8.01
N ASP A 13 -3.62 -11.10 7.46
CA ASP A 13 -3.22 -10.46 6.21
C ASP A 13 -2.82 -9.01 6.49
N ALA A 14 -2.11 -8.40 5.54
CA ALA A 14 -1.70 -7.01 5.62
C ALA A 14 -1.94 -6.29 4.28
N GLN A 15 -2.13 -4.98 4.38
CA GLN A 15 -2.22 -4.08 3.25
C GLN A 15 -1.20 -2.96 3.42
N LEU A 16 -0.65 -2.50 2.30
CA LEU A 16 0.24 -1.36 2.26
C LEU A 16 -0.57 -0.12 1.90
N ILE A 17 -0.54 0.89 2.77
CA ILE A 17 -1.13 2.20 2.51
C ILE A 17 0.01 3.16 2.24
N VAL A 18 0.02 3.78 1.05
CA VAL A 18 0.99 4.83 0.67
C VAL A 18 0.23 6.14 0.53
N TYR A 19 0.69 7.16 1.23
CA TYR A 19 0.12 8.50 1.16
C TYR A 19 1.23 9.55 1.27
N GLY A 20 0.97 10.72 0.73
CA GLY A 20 1.93 11.83 0.71
C GLY A 20 1.38 13.00 -0.08
N ALA A 21 2.28 13.92 -0.43
CA ALA A 21 1.97 15.03 -1.32
C ALA A 21 3.19 15.35 -2.20
N THR A 22 2.92 15.89 -3.39
CA THR A 22 3.93 16.51 -4.28
C THR A 22 3.33 17.79 -4.88
N ASN A 23 4.01 18.42 -5.84
CA ASN A 23 3.48 19.55 -6.58
C ASN A 23 2.14 19.15 -7.27
N PRO A 24 1.05 19.92 -7.11
CA PRO A 24 -0.24 19.63 -7.76
C PRO A 24 -0.19 19.49 -9.28
N ALA A 25 0.82 20.07 -9.94
CA ALA A 25 1.03 19.96 -11.38
C ALA A 25 1.87 18.73 -11.79
N ALA A 26 2.44 18.01 -10.83
CA ALA A 26 3.26 16.84 -11.13
C ALA A 26 2.39 15.67 -11.59
N GLN A 27 3.00 14.80 -12.40
CA GLN A 27 2.46 13.48 -12.68
C GLN A 27 3.14 12.49 -11.73
N LEU A 28 2.34 11.89 -10.86
CA LEU A 28 2.82 10.87 -9.93
C LEU A 28 2.60 9.49 -10.54
N THR A 29 3.60 8.62 -10.43
CA THR A 29 3.43 7.18 -10.64
C THR A 29 3.90 6.35 -9.47
N ILE A 30 3.19 5.24 -9.26
CA ILE A 30 3.58 4.18 -8.32
C ILE A 30 3.54 2.86 -9.07
N CYS A 31 4.65 2.12 -9.03
CA CYS A 31 4.83 0.91 -9.84
C CYS A 31 4.58 1.14 -11.34
N GLY A 32 4.97 2.31 -11.86
CA GLY A 32 4.76 2.71 -13.25
C GLY A 32 3.31 3.01 -13.62
N LYS A 33 2.38 3.04 -12.65
CA LYS A 33 0.97 3.39 -12.87
C LYS A 33 0.69 4.82 -12.42
N PRO A 34 -0.02 5.64 -13.22
CA PRO A 34 -0.46 6.97 -12.80
C PRO A 34 -1.26 6.93 -11.50
N VAL A 35 -0.94 7.83 -10.58
CA VAL A 35 -1.69 8.05 -9.34
C VAL A 35 -2.28 9.45 -9.40
N PRO A 36 -3.62 9.59 -9.30
CA PRO A 36 -4.25 10.91 -9.31
C PRO A 36 -3.87 11.68 -8.04
N LEU A 37 -3.54 12.95 -8.23
CA LEU A 37 -3.35 13.90 -7.14
C LEU A 37 -4.67 14.62 -6.86
N SER A 38 -4.90 14.93 -5.59
CA SER A 38 -5.88 15.93 -5.19
C SER A 38 -5.44 17.33 -5.62
N THR A 39 -6.35 18.31 -5.54
CA THR A 39 -6.06 19.71 -5.93
C THR A 39 -4.93 20.35 -5.13
N ASP A 40 -4.66 19.84 -3.92
CA ASP A 40 -3.56 20.27 -3.06
C ASP A 40 -2.27 19.44 -3.26
N GLY A 41 -2.25 18.54 -4.24
CA GLY A 41 -1.11 17.68 -4.54
C GLY A 41 -1.03 16.43 -3.66
N SER A 42 -2.00 16.20 -2.77
CA SER A 42 -2.02 15.01 -1.91
C SER A 42 -2.47 13.75 -2.65
N PHE A 43 -2.00 12.59 -2.20
CA PHE A 43 -2.42 11.29 -2.71
C PHE A 43 -2.52 10.23 -1.60
N ARG A 44 -3.35 9.21 -1.85
CA ARG A 44 -3.48 8.02 -1.02
C ARG A 44 -3.87 6.81 -1.88
N LEU A 45 -3.22 5.68 -1.65
CA LEU A 45 -3.55 4.41 -2.28
C LEU A 45 -3.33 3.25 -1.31
N GLU A 46 -4.12 2.21 -1.50
CA GLU A 46 -4.04 0.96 -0.76
C GLU A 46 -3.67 -0.17 -1.74
N MET A 47 -2.70 -0.99 -1.36
CA MET A 47 -2.16 -2.05 -2.19
C MET A 47 -2.06 -3.35 -1.40
N ALA A 48 -2.07 -4.47 -2.11
CA ALA A 48 -1.73 -5.76 -1.52
C ALA A 48 -0.31 -5.71 -0.96
N PHE A 49 -0.12 -6.29 0.22
CA PHE A 49 1.18 -6.50 0.84
C PHE A 49 1.37 -8.01 1.07
N PRO A 50 1.67 -8.78 -0.01
CA PRO A 50 1.88 -10.22 0.09
C PRO A 50 3.13 -10.57 0.92
N ASP A 51 3.40 -11.85 1.11
CA ASP A 51 4.64 -12.28 1.77
C ASP A 51 5.88 -12.00 0.90
N GLY A 52 7.00 -11.76 1.58
CA GLY A 52 8.31 -11.60 0.95
C GLY A 52 8.66 -10.15 0.58
N ARG A 53 9.75 -9.98 -0.17
CA ARG A 53 10.28 -8.66 -0.54
C ARG A 53 9.52 -8.10 -1.73
N GLN A 54 8.89 -6.94 -1.53
CA GLN A 54 8.29 -6.14 -2.60
C GLN A 54 9.05 -4.84 -2.81
N VAL A 55 8.97 -4.31 -4.02
CA VAL A 55 9.50 -2.99 -4.40
C VAL A 55 8.37 -2.20 -5.03
N TYR A 56 8.04 -1.04 -4.45
CA TYR A 56 7.04 -0.11 -4.96
C TYR A 56 7.73 1.21 -5.34
N PRO A 57 8.26 1.34 -6.57
CA PRO A 57 8.87 2.60 -7.00
C PRO A 57 7.84 3.72 -6.97
N ILE A 58 8.23 4.87 -6.40
CA ILE A 58 7.44 6.10 -6.35
C ILE A 58 8.25 7.15 -7.11
N GLN A 59 7.63 7.75 -8.11
CA GLN A 59 8.29 8.70 -9.01
C GLN A 59 7.33 9.84 -9.33
N ASP A 60 7.79 11.07 -9.18
CA ASP A 60 7.13 12.25 -9.70
C ASP A 60 7.99 12.95 -10.76
N TRP A 61 7.33 13.67 -11.65
CA TRP A 61 7.98 14.55 -12.61
C TRP A 61 7.18 15.83 -12.77
N LEU A 62 7.92 16.91 -13.01
CA LEU A 62 7.44 18.26 -13.33
C LEU A 62 7.93 18.65 -14.72
#